data_AF-A0A501XFZ6-F1
#
_entry.id   AF-A0A501XFZ6-F1
#
_cell.length_a   1.000
_cell.length_b   1.000
_cell.length_c   1.000
_cell.angle_alpha   90.00
_cell.angle_beta   90.00
_cell.angle_gamma   90.00
#
_symmetry.space_group_name_H-M   'P 1'
#
loop_
_entity.id
_entity.type
_entity.pdbx_description
1 polymer ?
#
loop_
_entity_poly.entity_id
_entity_poly.type
_entity_poly.pdbx_seq_one_letter_code
_entity_poly.pdbx_strand_id
1 'polypeptide(L)'
;MADTPVLGPEKGLHPPNPTQNPWATARRRRGALQPFDAASATALAGEAPPSGIERRLSNRAQALWMRLRGERRLPSADGATALLAPPFAAQAMRVERSRGGLVTIREVGAELLRMQFAHEGTAMNMAASSANATLGVGERAVALALEAIAAGQPLHLDSDFDPDIGGPRPAILFRAVALPFAPEAGQGLTGVAVALISWRTLLSQAETDDLHRELGAAIAWLANNSR
;
A
#
# COMPACT_ATOMS: atom_id res chain seq x y z
N MET A 1 -8.00 -10.92 -70.21
CA MET A 1 -6.66 -11.55 -70.27
C MET A 1 -5.92 -11.05 -69.04
N ALA A 2 -5.75 -11.94 -68.06
CA ALA A 2 -5.14 -11.64 -66.78
C ALA A 2 -3.72 -12.23 -66.80
N ASP A 3 -2.71 -11.37 -66.62
CA ASP A 3 -1.33 -11.80 -66.42
C ASP A 3 -1.05 -11.92 -64.92
N THR A 4 -0.90 -13.17 -64.49
CA THR A 4 -0.47 -13.56 -63.15
C THR A 4 1.04 -13.77 -63.18
N PRO A 5 1.85 -13.10 -62.32
CA PRO A 5 3.22 -13.54 -62.12
C PRO A 5 3.29 -14.64 -61.05
N VAL A 6 3.99 -15.70 -61.45
CA VAL A 6 4.31 -16.93 -60.73
C VAL A 6 5.31 -16.65 -59.59
N LEU A 7 4.98 -17.06 -58.37
CA LEU A 7 5.92 -17.12 -57.23
C LEU A 7 6.68 -18.46 -57.26
N GLY A 8 7.97 -18.39 -57.59
CA GLY A 8 8.93 -19.49 -57.39
C GLY A 8 9.49 -19.50 -55.95
N PRO A 9 10.07 -20.64 -55.50
CA PRO A 9 10.22 -20.94 -54.08
C PRO A 9 11.63 -20.60 -53.51
N GLU A 10 11.66 -20.54 -52.18
CA GLU A 10 12.80 -20.60 -51.25
C GLU A 10 13.82 -19.46 -51.21
N LYS A 11 13.80 -18.72 -50.10
CA LYS A 11 15.00 -18.51 -49.28
C LYS A 11 14.61 -18.60 -47.80
N GLY A 12 15.18 -19.59 -47.12
CA GLY A 12 14.92 -19.92 -45.73
C GLY A 12 15.11 -18.73 -44.79
N LEU A 13 14.02 -18.33 -44.14
CA LEU A 13 14.07 -17.59 -42.89
C LEU A 13 14.48 -18.57 -41.81
N HIS A 14 15.77 -18.57 -41.47
CA HIS A 14 16.20 -19.10 -40.18
C HIS A 14 15.41 -18.39 -39.08
N PRO A 15 14.74 -19.11 -38.17
CA PRO A 15 14.12 -18.48 -37.01
C PRO A 15 15.24 -17.83 -36.17
N PRO A 16 15.03 -16.62 -35.63
CA PRO A 16 16.03 -15.96 -34.82
C PRO A 16 16.36 -16.81 -33.59
N ASN A 17 17.66 -16.93 -33.32
CA ASN A 17 18.23 -17.73 -32.24
C ASN A 17 17.67 -17.28 -30.88
N PRO A 18 16.99 -18.15 -30.10
CA PRO A 18 16.29 -17.78 -28.87
C PRO A 18 17.22 -17.37 -27.71
N THR A 19 18.53 -17.39 -27.89
CA THR A 19 19.54 -17.04 -26.88
C THR A 19 19.89 -15.55 -26.82
N GLN A 20 19.38 -14.71 -27.73
CA GLN A 20 19.69 -13.27 -27.78
C GLN A 20 18.53 -12.35 -27.38
N ASN A 21 17.40 -12.89 -26.90
CA ASN A 21 16.29 -12.08 -26.41
C ASN A 21 16.29 -12.00 -24.86
N PRO A 22 16.61 -10.84 -24.24
CA PRO A 22 16.59 -10.70 -22.78
C PRO A 22 15.18 -10.85 -22.17
N TRP A 23 14.12 -10.90 -22.99
CA TRP A 23 12.73 -11.10 -22.55
C TRP A 23 12.32 -12.58 -22.46
N ALA A 24 13.10 -13.53 -22.99
CA ALA A 24 12.76 -14.95 -22.95
C ALA A 24 12.91 -15.56 -21.54
N THR A 25 13.83 -15.04 -20.74
CA THR A 25 14.06 -15.44 -19.33
C THR A 25 13.01 -14.86 -18.38
N ALA A 26 12.48 -13.65 -18.66
CA ALA A 26 11.43 -13.03 -17.85
C ALA A 26 10.04 -13.69 -18.05
N ARG A 27 9.77 -14.22 -19.25
CA ARG A 27 8.46 -14.83 -19.59
C ARG A 27 8.26 -16.23 -19.01
N ARG A 28 9.34 -16.98 -18.72
CA ARG A 28 9.26 -18.35 -18.16
C ARG A 28 8.99 -18.41 -16.64
N ARG A 29 9.07 -17.29 -15.91
CA ARG A 29 8.80 -17.25 -14.44
C ARG A 29 7.42 -16.71 -14.06
N ARG A 30 6.51 -16.52 -15.02
CA ARG A 30 5.17 -15.95 -14.77
C ARG A 30 4.06 -16.97 -15.10
N GLY A 31 3.99 -18.05 -14.31
CA GLY A 31 2.82 -18.93 -14.21
C GLY A 31 2.70 -19.35 -12.73
N ALA A 32 1.59 -19.21 -12.01
CA ALA A 32 0.21 -18.92 -12.36
C ALA A 32 -0.38 -17.89 -11.37
N LEU A 33 -1.00 -16.83 -11.89
CA LEU A 33 -1.93 -16.00 -11.12
C LEU A 33 -3.31 -16.24 -11.74
N GLN A 34 -4.27 -16.66 -10.92
CA GLN A 34 -5.65 -16.84 -11.35
C GLN A 34 -6.25 -15.51 -11.84
N PRO A 35 -7.17 -15.55 -12.83
CA PRO A 35 -7.71 -14.35 -13.45
C PRO A 35 -8.64 -13.58 -12.50
N PHE A 36 -8.47 -12.26 -12.52
CA PHE A 36 -9.37 -11.26 -11.97
C PHE A 36 -10.73 -11.30 -12.70
N ASP A 37 -11.84 -11.43 -11.97
CA ASP A 37 -13.18 -11.34 -12.53
C ASP A 37 -13.64 -9.88 -12.62
N ALA A 38 -13.84 -9.42 -13.86
CA ALA A 38 -14.09 -8.03 -14.24
C ALA A 38 -15.54 -7.56 -14.02
N ALA A 39 -16.48 -8.44 -13.64
CA ALA A 39 -17.90 -8.09 -13.60
C ALA A 39 -18.32 -7.18 -12.42
N SER A 40 -17.52 -7.06 -11.35
CA SER A 40 -17.85 -6.23 -10.17
C SER A 40 -17.31 -4.80 -10.23
N ALA A 41 -16.53 -4.45 -11.27
CA ALA A 41 -15.79 -3.17 -11.33
C ALA A 41 -16.58 -2.02 -11.98
N THR A 42 -17.75 -2.29 -12.55
CA THR A 42 -18.36 -1.41 -13.56
C THR A 42 -19.30 -0.32 -13.04
N ALA A 43 -19.36 -0.04 -11.73
CA ALA A 43 -20.32 0.93 -11.16
C ALA A 43 -19.73 2.27 -10.67
N LEU A 44 -18.43 2.53 -10.86
CA LEU A 44 -17.81 3.81 -10.47
C LEU A 44 -16.99 4.38 -11.64
N ALA A 45 -17.68 4.76 -12.72
CA ALA A 45 -17.09 5.48 -13.85
C ALA A 45 -17.34 6.99 -13.66
N GLY A 46 -16.29 7.78 -13.49
CA GLY A 46 -16.41 9.24 -13.48
C GLY A 46 -15.16 10.04 -13.09
N GLU A 47 -14.21 9.46 -12.35
CA GLU A 47 -12.99 10.17 -11.94
C GLU A 47 -11.74 9.49 -12.52
N ALA A 48 -10.84 10.29 -13.09
CA ALA A 48 -9.52 9.84 -13.54
C ALA A 48 -8.83 9.02 -12.43
N PRO A 49 -8.14 7.90 -12.74
CA PRO A 49 -7.61 7.04 -11.70
C PRO A 49 -6.51 7.79 -10.94
N PRO A 50 -6.64 8.04 -9.62
CA PRO A 50 -5.49 8.53 -8.90
C PRO A 50 -4.43 7.42 -8.88
N SER A 51 -3.18 7.85 -9.06
CA SER A 51 -2.00 7.08 -8.72
C SER A 51 -2.08 6.55 -7.27
N GLY A 52 -1.49 5.38 -7.03
CA GLY A 52 -1.27 4.81 -5.69
C GLY A 52 -2.31 3.78 -5.26
N ILE A 53 -1.92 2.50 -5.26
CA ILE A 53 -2.70 1.40 -4.67
C ILE A 53 -2.90 1.66 -3.16
N GLU A 54 -1.92 2.31 -2.54
CA GLU A 54 -1.87 2.69 -1.13
C GLU A 54 -2.99 3.68 -0.79
N ARG A 55 -3.13 4.74 -1.60
CA ARG A 55 -4.20 5.73 -1.43
C ARG A 55 -5.58 5.09 -1.59
N ARG A 56 -5.72 4.10 -2.47
CA ARG A 56 -6.97 3.34 -2.63
C ARG A 56 -7.29 2.53 -1.38
N LEU A 57 -6.31 1.92 -0.71
CA LEU A 57 -6.58 1.13 0.48
C LEU A 57 -7.04 2.02 1.65
N SER A 58 -6.35 3.13 1.91
CA SER A 58 -6.76 4.10 2.94
C SER A 58 -8.15 4.69 2.65
N ASN A 59 -8.42 5.08 1.41
CA ASN A 59 -9.72 5.63 1.02
C ASN A 59 -10.84 4.57 1.16
N ARG A 60 -10.58 3.31 0.81
CA ARG A 60 -11.54 2.21 0.98
C ARG A 60 -11.84 1.93 2.44
N ALA A 61 -10.81 1.94 3.30
CA ALA A 61 -10.98 1.75 4.73
C ALA A 61 -11.82 2.87 5.34
N GLN A 62 -11.53 4.12 4.99
CA GLN A 62 -12.32 5.27 5.44
C GLN A 62 -13.76 5.22 4.92
N ALA A 63 -13.97 4.84 3.65
CA ALA A 63 -15.31 4.68 3.10
C ALA A 63 -16.10 3.58 3.82
N LEU A 64 -15.46 2.47 4.17
CA LEU A 64 -16.09 1.43 5.01
C LEU A 64 -16.41 1.97 6.41
N TRP A 65 -15.48 2.69 7.03
CA TRP A 65 -15.72 3.32 8.34
C TRP A 65 -16.91 4.28 8.33
N MET A 66 -17.02 5.12 7.30
CA MET A 66 -18.17 6.03 7.12
C MET A 66 -19.49 5.25 6.99
N ARG A 67 -19.49 4.11 6.30
CA ARG A 67 -20.67 3.23 6.21
C ARG A 67 -21.02 2.60 7.55
N LEU A 68 -20.02 2.12 8.31
CA LEU A 68 -20.21 1.52 9.63
C LEU A 68 -20.71 2.53 10.66
N ARG A 69 -20.30 3.80 10.54
CA ARG A 69 -20.73 4.89 11.41
C ARG A 69 -22.24 5.12 11.32
N GLY A 70 -22.81 5.11 10.11
CA GLY A 70 -24.18 5.54 9.88
C GLY A 70 -24.45 6.93 10.47
N GLU A 71 -25.52 7.06 11.24
CA GLU A 71 -25.89 8.32 11.92
C GLU A 71 -25.15 8.56 13.25
N ARG A 72 -24.36 7.58 13.73
CA ARG A 72 -23.68 7.67 15.03
C ARG A 72 -22.54 8.69 14.98
N ARG A 73 -22.02 9.10 16.15
CA ARG A 73 -20.77 9.88 16.21
C ARG A 73 -19.54 9.03 15.87
N LEU A 74 -19.49 7.81 16.41
CA LEU A 74 -18.47 6.80 16.13
C LEU A 74 -19.14 5.44 15.85
N PRO A 75 -18.59 4.60 14.94
CA PRO A 75 -19.03 3.22 14.81
C PRO A 75 -18.74 2.41 16.09
N SER A 76 -19.44 1.29 16.29
CA SER A 76 -19.17 0.37 17.41
C SER A 76 -17.86 -0.38 17.23
N ALA A 77 -17.26 -0.83 18.34
CA ALA A 77 -16.04 -1.65 18.32
C ALA A 77 -16.17 -2.91 17.44
N ASP A 78 -17.37 -3.51 17.32
CA ASP A 78 -17.61 -4.64 16.39
C ASP A 78 -17.27 -4.28 14.93
N GLY A 79 -17.45 -3.01 14.56
CA GLY A 79 -17.06 -2.50 13.24
C GLY A 79 -15.54 -2.50 13.02
N ALA A 80 -14.73 -2.52 14.07
CA ALA A 80 -13.28 -2.62 13.96
C ALA A 80 -12.86 -3.97 13.35
N THR A 81 -13.56 -5.05 13.68
CA THR A 81 -13.31 -6.39 13.11
C THR A 81 -13.43 -6.40 11.59
N ALA A 82 -14.33 -5.60 11.02
CA ALA A 82 -14.47 -5.47 9.56
C ALA A 82 -13.24 -4.81 8.90
N LEU A 83 -12.56 -3.90 9.60
CA LEU A 83 -11.29 -3.30 9.14
C LEU A 83 -10.06 -4.16 9.47
N LEU A 84 -10.21 -5.18 10.30
CA LEU A 84 -9.18 -6.19 10.58
C LEU A 84 -9.34 -7.43 9.70
N ALA A 85 -10.35 -7.45 8.82
CA ALA A 85 -10.57 -8.48 7.82
C ALA A 85 -9.92 -8.11 6.47
N PRO A 86 -9.71 -9.08 5.55
CA PRO A 86 -9.29 -8.78 4.19
C PRO A 86 -10.22 -7.75 3.52
N PRO A 87 -9.70 -6.82 2.70
CA PRO A 87 -8.31 -6.72 2.24
C PRO A 87 -7.36 -5.92 3.15
N PHE A 88 -7.84 -5.45 4.31
CA PHE A 88 -7.11 -4.52 5.18
C PHE A 88 -6.19 -5.22 6.17
N ALA A 89 -6.59 -6.43 6.61
CA ALA A 89 -5.99 -7.21 7.69
C ALA A 89 -4.45 -7.17 7.73
N ALA A 90 -3.78 -7.40 6.60
CA ALA A 90 -2.32 -7.49 6.56
C ALA A 90 -1.62 -6.18 6.96
N GLN A 91 -2.28 -5.04 6.77
CA GLN A 91 -1.76 -3.68 6.93
C GLN A 91 -2.41 -2.93 8.10
N ALA A 92 -3.29 -3.59 8.85
CA ALA A 92 -4.04 -2.99 9.93
C ALA A 92 -3.47 -3.41 11.30
N MET A 93 -3.63 -2.54 12.28
CA MET A 93 -3.47 -2.87 13.70
C MET A 93 -4.56 -2.18 14.51
N ARG A 94 -4.96 -2.80 15.62
CA ARG A 94 -5.88 -2.20 16.59
C ARG A 94 -5.08 -1.55 17.71
N VAL A 95 -5.41 -0.30 18.00
CA VAL A 95 -4.82 0.48 19.08
C VAL A 95 -5.91 0.79 20.09
N GLU A 96 -5.68 0.42 21.34
CA GLU A 96 -6.61 0.64 22.45
C GLU A 96 -5.97 1.53 23.51
N ARG A 97 -6.77 2.45 24.05
CA ARG A 97 -6.37 3.31 25.16
C ARG A 97 -7.23 3.00 26.38
N SER A 98 -6.60 2.67 27.50
CA SER A 98 -7.29 2.45 28.78
C SER A 98 -7.61 3.78 29.50
N ARG A 99 -8.47 3.73 30.53
CA ARG A 99 -8.69 4.86 31.46
C ARG A 99 -7.44 5.30 32.22
N GLY A 100 -6.52 4.37 32.48
CA GLY A 100 -5.23 4.66 33.12
C GLY A 100 -4.19 5.28 32.18
N GLY A 101 -4.53 5.52 30.92
CA GLY A 101 -3.62 6.07 29.92
C GLY A 101 -2.74 5.05 29.22
N LEU A 102 -2.73 3.79 29.68
CA LEU A 102 -2.02 2.69 29.03
C LEU A 102 -2.53 2.49 27.60
N VAL A 103 -1.60 2.46 26.64
CA VAL A 103 -1.87 2.18 25.23
C VAL A 103 -1.44 0.75 24.92
N THR A 104 -2.32 -0.04 24.32
CA THR A 104 -2.04 -1.42 23.92
C THR A 104 -2.33 -1.62 22.44
N ILE A 105 -1.39 -2.29 21.76
CA ILE A 105 -1.56 -2.72 20.37
C ILE A 105 -2.07 -4.16 20.34
N ARG A 106 -3.14 -4.41 19.58
CA ARG A 106 -3.77 -5.72 19.38
C ARG A 106 -3.95 -6.02 17.90
N GLU A 107 -4.13 -7.29 17.56
CA GLU A 107 -4.59 -7.72 16.23
C GLU A 107 -3.73 -7.12 15.10
N VAL A 108 -2.41 -7.33 15.18
CA VAL A 108 -1.43 -6.75 14.25
C VAL A 108 -1.36 -7.58 12.96
N GLY A 109 -1.53 -6.91 11.83
CA GLY A 109 -1.43 -7.50 10.51
C GLY A 109 -0.05 -8.09 10.19
N ALA A 110 -0.04 -9.18 9.42
CA ALA A 110 1.18 -9.94 9.09
C ALA A 110 2.26 -9.09 8.40
N GLU A 111 1.89 -8.12 7.56
CA GLU A 111 2.88 -7.27 6.90
C GLU A 111 3.46 -6.22 7.86
N LEU A 112 2.68 -5.73 8.83
CA LEU A 112 3.20 -4.84 9.88
C LEU A 112 4.21 -5.56 10.79
N LEU A 113 3.95 -6.83 11.11
CA LEU A 113 4.89 -7.69 11.84
C LEU A 113 6.16 -7.93 11.03
N ARG A 114 6.00 -8.30 9.74
CA ARG A 114 7.14 -8.56 8.84
C ARG A 114 8.07 -7.35 8.69
N MET A 115 7.49 -6.15 8.64
CA MET A 115 8.22 -4.89 8.55
C MET A 115 8.69 -4.35 9.91
N GLN A 116 8.35 -5.03 11.02
CA GLN A 116 8.66 -4.61 12.39
C GLN A 116 8.08 -3.21 12.73
N PHE A 117 6.97 -2.85 12.10
CA PHE A 117 6.28 -1.59 12.40
C PHE A 117 5.42 -1.68 13.65
N ALA A 118 4.97 -2.87 14.06
CA ALA A 118 4.18 -3.02 15.28
C ALA A 118 4.35 -4.41 15.87
N HIS A 119 4.15 -4.52 17.19
CA HIS A 119 4.14 -5.79 17.92
C HIS A 119 2.93 -5.82 18.86
N GLU A 120 2.27 -6.97 18.96
CA GLU A 120 1.14 -7.15 19.85
C GLU A 120 1.58 -7.12 21.31
N GLY A 121 0.74 -6.53 22.18
CA GLY A 121 1.03 -6.43 23.62
C GLY A 121 2.00 -5.31 23.99
N THR A 122 2.47 -4.50 23.02
CA THR A 122 3.32 -3.36 23.32
C THR A 122 2.54 -2.31 24.12
N ALA A 123 2.86 -2.22 25.41
CA ALA A 123 2.32 -1.22 26.31
C ALA A 123 3.17 0.05 26.21
N MET A 124 2.61 1.12 25.64
CA MET A 124 3.32 2.39 25.46
C MET A 124 2.67 3.50 26.28
N ASN A 125 3.50 4.40 26.82
CA ASN A 125 3.04 5.65 27.40
C ASN A 125 3.34 6.76 26.39
N MET A 126 2.46 6.90 25.40
CA MET A 126 2.67 7.80 24.25
C MET A 126 2.00 9.15 24.49
N ALA A 127 2.82 10.18 24.64
CA ALA A 127 2.41 11.60 24.60
C ALA A 127 2.96 12.33 23.36
N ALA A 128 3.52 11.60 22.40
CA ALA A 128 4.14 12.16 21.21
C ALA A 128 3.13 12.34 20.06
N SER A 129 3.32 13.39 19.27
CA SER A 129 2.50 13.66 18.08
C SER A 129 2.90 12.78 16.90
N SER A 130 1.92 12.43 16.05
CA SER A 130 2.12 11.69 14.80
C SER A 130 3.02 12.42 13.79
N ALA A 131 3.15 13.74 13.91
CA ALA A 131 4.04 14.56 13.10
C ALA A 131 5.51 14.50 13.53
N ASN A 132 5.83 13.86 14.66
CA ASN A 132 7.21 13.76 15.12
C ASN A 132 8.04 12.85 14.21
N ALA A 133 8.96 13.43 13.44
CA ALA A 133 9.82 12.72 12.51
C ALA A 133 10.88 11.83 13.18
N THR A 134 11.15 11.99 14.49
CA THR A 134 12.09 11.12 15.21
C THR A 134 11.51 9.75 15.56
N LEU A 135 10.19 9.59 15.41
CA LEU A 135 9.49 8.34 15.68
C LEU A 135 9.52 7.42 14.46
N GLY A 136 9.60 6.11 14.70
CA GLY A 136 9.44 5.10 13.66
C GLY A 136 8.02 5.10 13.07
N VAL A 137 7.85 4.49 11.89
CA VAL A 137 6.55 4.37 11.19
C VAL A 137 5.43 3.85 12.10
N GLY A 138 5.75 2.79 12.87
CA GLY A 138 4.86 2.19 13.85
C GLY A 138 4.37 3.14 14.93
N GLU A 139 5.33 3.80 15.58
CA GLU A 139 5.08 4.74 16.68
C GLU A 139 4.26 5.94 16.20
N ARG A 140 4.53 6.43 14.99
CA ARG A 140 3.74 7.49 14.36
C ARG A 140 2.32 7.05 14.04
N ALA A 141 2.13 5.81 13.60
CA ALA A 141 0.79 5.26 13.37
C ALA A 141 0.02 5.06 14.68
N VAL A 142 0.69 4.67 15.78
CA VAL A 142 0.08 4.62 17.13
C VAL A 142 -0.27 6.04 17.60
N ALA A 143 0.63 7.02 17.44
CA ALA A 143 0.34 8.41 17.77
C ALA A 143 -0.88 8.94 16.99
N LEU A 144 -0.96 8.66 15.69
CA LEU A 144 -2.08 9.02 14.84
C LEU A 144 -3.39 8.39 15.33
N ALA A 145 -3.33 7.13 15.78
CA ALA A 145 -4.49 6.44 16.36
C ALA A 145 -4.98 7.11 17.65
N LEU A 146 -4.08 7.54 18.52
CA LEU A 146 -4.43 8.25 19.75
C LEU A 146 -5.00 9.65 19.47
N GLU A 147 -4.44 10.36 18.49
CA GLU A 147 -4.98 11.64 18.01
C GLU A 147 -6.39 11.46 17.42
N ALA A 148 -6.62 10.40 16.65
CA ALA A 148 -7.93 10.10 16.06
C ALA A 148 -8.97 9.72 17.12
N ILE A 149 -8.57 8.95 18.15
CA ILE A 149 -9.39 8.65 19.32
C ILE A 149 -9.81 9.95 20.02
N ALA A 150 -8.86 10.85 20.28
CA ALA A 150 -9.13 12.12 20.96
C ALA A 150 -10.05 13.04 20.13
N ALA A 151 -9.85 13.08 18.81
CA ALA A 151 -10.65 13.90 17.91
C ALA A 151 -12.04 13.30 17.62
N GLY A 152 -12.19 11.98 17.74
CA GLY A 152 -13.42 11.26 17.40
C GLY A 152 -13.72 11.29 15.89
N GLN A 153 -12.70 11.40 15.04
CA GLN A 153 -12.83 11.41 13.58
C GLN A 153 -11.61 10.76 12.91
N PRO A 154 -11.74 10.28 11.66
CA PRO A 154 -10.62 9.78 10.88
C PRO A 154 -9.49 10.80 10.74
N LEU A 155 -8.24 10.35 10.91
CA LEU A 155 -7.05 11.16 10.66
C LEU A 155 -6.13 10.46 9.66
N HIS A 156 -5.42 11.27 8.87
CA HIS A 156 -4.50 10.80 7.86
C HIS A 156 -3.09 11.33 8.13
N LEU A 157 -2.10 10.50 7.82
CA LEU A 157 -0.71 10.88 7.82
C LEU A 157 -0.10 10.44 6.50
N ASP A 158 0.46 11.40 5.78
CA ASP A 158 1.32 11.16 4.63
C ASP A 158 2.71 11.63 5.04
N SER A 159 3.69 10.72 4.98
CA SER A 159 5.05 11.11 5.30
C SER A 159 6.06 10.33 4.50
N ASP A 160 7.05 11.09 4.08
CA ASP A 160 8.32 10.58 3.64
C ASP A 160 9.07 10.20 4.92
N PHE A 161 9.25 8.91 5.13
CA PHE A 161 10.08 8.39 6.20
C PHE A 161 11.43 8.09 5.60
N ASP A 162 12.40 8.91 5.93
CA ASP A 162 13.79 8.55 5.73
C ASP A 162 14.20 7.65 6.91
N PRO A 163 14.40 6.34 6.72
CA PRO A 163 14.99 5.51 7.77
C PRO A 163 16.39 6.00 8.16
N ASP A 164 16.97 6.90 7.36
CA ASP A 164 18.30 7.43 7.48
C ASP A 164 18.33 8.93 7.71
N ILE A 165 18.20 9.28 8.98
CA ILE A 165 19.07 10.31 9.52
C ILE A 165 20.55 9.78 9.41
N GLY A 166 21.09 9.67 8.17
CA GLY A 166 22.50 9.48 7.84
C GLY A 166 23.02 8.13 7.25
N GLY A 167 22.22 7.10 6.97
CA GLY A 167 22.67 5.79 6.44
C GLY A 167 22.22 5.41 5.01
N PRO A 168 22.37 4.12 4.60
CA PRO A 168 22.20 3.63 3.22
C PRO A 168 20.88 2.88 2.88
N ARG A 169 19.88 2.88 3.76
CA ARG A 169 18.55 2.30 3.54
C ARG A 169 17.69 3.19 2.63
N PRO A 170 16.84 2.57 1.80
CA PRO A 170 15.97 3.33 0.90
C PRO A 170 14.88 4.08 1.67
N ALA A 171 14.64 5.33 1.27
CA ALA A 171 13.54 6.13 1.79
C ALA A 171 12.20 5.40 1.60
N ILE A 172 11.34 5.43 2.61
CA ILE A 172 10.02 4.79 2.58
C ILE A 172 8.97 5.90 2.57
N LEU A 173 8.16 5.93 1.52
CA LEU A 173 6.92 6.69 1.59
C LEU A 173 5.90 5.85 2.31
N PHE A 174 5.41 6.32 3.45
CA PHE A 174 4.31 5.67 4.12
C PHE A 174 3.11 6.61 4.26
N ARG A 175 1.96 5.98 4.20
CA ARG A 175 0.65 6.57 4.40
C ARG A 175 -0.03 5.81 5.51
N ALA A 176 -0.61 6.51 6.46
CA ALA A 176 -1.44 5.91 7.48
C ALA A 176 -2.81 6.59 7.52
N VAL A 177 -3.84 5.81 7.83
CA VAL A 177 -5.15 6.32 8.24
C VAL A 177 -5.52 5.69 9.57
N ALA A 178 -5.93 6.51 10.52
CA ALA A 178 -6.45 6.08 11.81
C ALA A 178 -7.96 6.29 11.86
N LEU A 179 -8.68 5.24 12.23
CA LEU A 179 -10.14 5.18 12.18
C LEU A 179 -10.67 4.86 13.59
N PRO A 180 -11.26 5.85 14.30
CA PRO A 180 -11.67 5.69 15.70
C PRO A 180 -13.00 4.98 15.84
N PHE A 181 -13.17 4.24 16.93
CA PHE A 181 -14.36 3.47 17.29
C PHE A 181 -14.80 3.79 18.72
N ALA A 182 -16.10 3.65 18.97
CA ALA A 182 -16.62 3.71 20.32
C ALA A 182 -16.13 2.47 21.10
N PRO A 183 -15.50 2.64 22.28
CA PRO A 183 -15.10 1.51 23.10
C PRO A 183 -16.32 0.72 23.57
N GLU A 184 -16.18 -0.59 23.73
CA GLU A 184 -17.23 -1.41 24.34
C GLU A 184 -17.46 -1.03 25.79
N ALA A 185 -18.75 -1.01 26.18
CA ALA A 185 -19.14 -0.75 27.55
C ALA A 185 -18.55 -1.82 28.48
N GLY A 186 -17.96 -1.38 29.60
CA GLY A 186 -17.41 -2.29 30.61
C GLY A 186 -15.96 -2.73 30.39
N GLN A 187 -15.33 -2.44 29.24
CA GLN A 187 -13.93 -2.83 28.99
C GLN A 187 -12.89 -1.90 29.64
N GLY A 188 -13.29 -0.81 30.30
CA GLY A 188 -12.36 0.14 30.92
C GLY A 188 -11.52 0.95 29.92
N LEU A 189 -11.87 0.91 28.64
CA LEU A 189 -11.23 1.68 27.57
C LEU A 189 -11.79 3.09 27.49
N THR A 190 -10.93 4.04 27.12
CA THR A 190 -11.29 5.42 26.76
C THR A 190 -11.35 5.62 25.25
N GLY A 191 -10.77 4.72 24.47
CA GLY A 191 -10.95 4.70 23.03
C GLY A 191 -10.27 3.54 22.33
N VAL A 192 -10.73 3.29 21.11
CA VAL A 192 -10.24 2.26 20.21
C VAL A 192 -10.06 2.90 18.83
N ALA A 193 -8.99 2.56 18.12
CA ALA A 193 -8.83 2.92 16.72
C ALA A 193 -8.19 1.78 15.93
N VAL A 194 -8.56 1.66 14.66
CA VAL A 194 -7.81 0.84 13.70
C VAL A 194 -6.89 1.76 12.92
N ALA A 195 -5.59 1.50 12.99
CA ALA A 195 -4.59 2.16 12.18
C ALA A 195 -4.25 1.26 10.99
N LEU A 196 -4.39 1.78 9.78
CA LEU A 196 -4.01 1.12 8.55
C LEU A 196 -2.79 1.82 7.96
N ILE A 197 -1.73 1.06 7.70
CA ILE A 197 -0.45 1.58 7.20
C ILE A 197 -0.18 0.99 5.82
N SER A 198 0.06 1.83 4.83
CA SER A 198 0.51 1.44 3.50
C SER A 198 1.85 2.11 3.21
N TRP A 199 2.77 1.39 2.59
CA TRP A 199 4.11 1.92 2.30
C TRP A 199 4.59 1.49 0.92
N ARG A 200 5.52 2.28 0.38
CA ARG A 200 6.34 1.92 -0.77
C ARG A 200 7.78 2.32 -0.51
N THR A 201 8.68 1.42 -0.89
CA THR A 201 10.11 1.72 -0.91
C THR A 201 10.39 2.61 -2.12
N LEU A 202 11.04 3.74 -1.89
CA LEU A 202 11.56 4.57 -2.97
C LEU A 202 12.83 3.93 -3.53
N LEU A 203 13.02 4.08 -4.84
CA LEU A 203 14.29 3.76 -5.46
C LEU A 203 15.37 4.65 -4.83
N SER A 204 16.53 4.06 -4.56
CA SER A 204 17.73 4.85 -4.26
C SER A 204 18.08 5.75 -5.45
N GLN A 205 18.91 6.77 -5.22
CA GLN A 205 19.39 7.62 -6.30
C GLN A 205 20.12 6.80 -7.37
N ALA A 206 20.94 5.82 -6.96
CA ALA A 206 21.65 4.94 -7.88
C ALA A 206 20.69 4.12 -8.76
N GLU A 207 19.66 3.50 -8.16
CA GLU A 207 18.63 2.76 -8.92
C GLU A 207 17.83 3.68 -9.84
N THR A 208 17.59 4.92 -9.42
CA THR A 208 16.91 5.94 -10.24
C THR A 208 17.77 6.32 -11.45
N ASP A 209 19.07 6.52 -11.25
CA ASP A 209 20.02 6.84 -12.32
C ASP A 209 20.18 5.67 -13.30
N ASP A 210 20.24 4.43 -12.79
CA ASP A 210 20.23 3.21 -13.60
C ASP A 210 18.97 3.13 -14.48
N LEU A 211 17.80 3.36 -13.88
CA LEU A 211 16.53 3.34 -14.61
C LEU A 211 16.48 4.43 -15.69
N HIS A 212 17.00 5.63 -15.41
CA HIS A 212 17.10 6.70 -16.42
C HIS A 212 18.02 6.31 -17.57
N ARG A 213 19.15 5.65 -17.28
CA ARG A 213 20.07 5.16 -18.33
C ARG A 213 19.41 4.09 -19.20
N GLU A 214 18.73 3.12 -18.60
CA GLU A 214 18.00 2.07 -19.32
C GLU A 214 16.89 2.66 -20.20
N LEU A 215 16.11 3.61 -19.67
CA LEU A 215 15.06 4.29 -20.41
C LEU A 215 15.62 5.08 -21.59
N GLY A 216 16.72 5.81 -21.37
CA GLY A 216 17.41 6.55 -22.42
C GLY A 216 17.91 5.62 -23.55
N ALA A 217 18.51 4.47 -23.18
CA ALA A 217 18.95 3.47 -24.13
C ALA A 217 17.78 2.87 -24.94
N ALA A 218 16.65 2.58 -24.28
CA ALA A 218 15.46 2.06 -24.94
C ALA A 218 14.85 3.06 -25.95
N ILE A 219 14.77 4.34 -25.57
CA ILE A 219 14.29 5.42 -26.46
C ILE A 219 15.21 5.55 -27.68
N ALA A 220 16.53 5.55 -27.48
CA ALA A 220 17.50 5.64 -28.57
C ALA A 220 17.41 4.43 -29.50
N TRP A 221 17.25 3.22 -28.95
CA TRP A 221 17.06 2.00 -29.74
C TRP A 221 15.77 2.04 -30.58
N LEU A 222 14.65 2.49 -29.99
CA LEU A 222 13.39 2.66 -30.72
C LEU A 222 13.54 3.68 -31.86
N ALA A 223 14.18 4.83 -31.60
CA ALA A 223 14.39 5.86 -32.61
C ALA A 223 15.27 5.38 -33.79
N ASN A 224 16.22 4.49 -33.52
CA ASN A 224 17.11 3.93 -34.55
C ASN A 224 16.47 2.77 -35.34
N ASN A 225 15.52 2.05 -34.76
CA ASN A 225 14.85 0.90 -35.38
C ASN A 225 13.45 1.21 -35.95
N SER A 226 13.02 2.48 -35.91
CA SER A 226 11.77 2.94 -36.53
C SER A 226 11.99 3.69 -37.85
N ARG A 227 13.17 3.53 -38.46
CA ARG A 227 13.50 3.91 -39.84
C ARG A 227 13.67 2.67 -40.70
#